data_AF-A0A1I7Y2F6-F1
#
_entry.id   AF-A0A1I7Y2F6-F1
#
_cell.length_a   1.000
_cell.length_b   1.000
_cell.length_c   1.000
_cell.angle_alpha   90.00
_cell.angle_beta   90.00
_cell.angle_gamma   90.00
#
_symmetry.space_group_name_H-M   'P 1'
#
loop_
_entity.id
_entity.type
_entity.pdbx_description
1 polymer ?
#
loop_
_entity_poly.entity_id
_entity_poly.type
_entity_poly.pdbx_seq_one_letter_code
_entity_poly.pdbx_strand_id
1 'polypeptide(L)' 'LGADDYLAKPFNPDELMARVKAVLRRQAPVVPGAPGSEDETVTFGDYALSLATRELKRGDEVHMLTTGEFAVLKAL' A
#
# COMPACT_ATOMS: atom_id res chain seq x y z
N LEU A 1 19.89 18.60 -4.31
CA LEU A 1 18.95 18.38 -3.19
C LEU A 1 18.00 19.57 -3.15
N GLY A 2 16.69 19.34 -3.25
CA GLY A 2 15.64 20.36 -3.16
C GLY A 2 14.50 19.85 -2.27
N ALA A 3 13.53 20.71 -1.96
CA ALA A 3 12.36 20.30 -1.19
C ALA A 3 11.38 19.49 -2.05
N ASP A 4 10.60 18.62 -1.40
CA ASP A 4 9.63 17.74 -2.06
C ASP A 4 8.34 18.48 -2.48
N ASP A 5 7.98 19.57 -1.80
CA ASP A 5 6.87 20.45 -2.13
C ASP A 5 7.19 21.90 -1.72
N TYR A 6 6.65 22.87 -2.45
CA TYR A 6 6.84 24.30 -2.22
C TYR A 6 5.49 25.03 -2.29
N LEU A 7 5.29 26.03 -1.43
CA LEU A 7 4.09 26.85 -1.42
C LEU A 7 4.45 28.34 -1.33
N ALA A 8 3.97 29.14 -2.28
CA ALA A 8 4.24 30.58 -2.35
C ALA A 8 3.35 31.37 -1.37
N LYS A 9 3.83 32.53 -0.91
CA LYS A 9 3.07 33.42 -0.02
C LYS A 9 2.27 34.48 -0.80
N PRO A 10 1.14 34.97 -0.25
CA PRO A 10 0.44 34.46 0.94
C PRO A 10 -0.33 33.16 0.63
N PHE A 11 -0.41 32.25 1.59
CA PHE A 11 -1.08 30.95 1.40
C PHE A 11 -2.20 30.72 2.41
N ASN A 12 -3.11 29.81 2.06
CA ASN A 12 -4.17 29.34 2.95
C ASN A 12 -3.61 28.27 3.92
N PRO A 13 -3.79 28.42 5.25
CA PRO A 13 -3.40 27.40 6.23
C PRO A 13 -3.96 26.00 5.95
N ASP A 14 -5.18 25.89 5.43
CA ASP A 14 -5.80 24.59 5.12
C ASP A 14 -5.09 23.88 3.97
N GLU A 15 -4.62 24.63 2.97
CA GLU A 15 -3.84 24.09 1.85
C GLU A 15 -2.49 23.56 2.34
N LEU A 16 -1.81 24.32 3.22
CA LEU A 16 -0.56 23.87 3.83
C LEU A 16 -0.77 22.57 4.61
N MET A 17 -1.82 22.50 5.43
CA MET A 17 -2.14 21.30 6.21
C MET A 17 -2.47 20.10 5.31
N ALA A 18 -3.18 20.31 4.21
CA ALA A 18 -3.48 19.26 3.25
C ALA A 18 -2.21 18.73 2.56
N ARG A 19 -1.29 19.62 2.16
CA ARG A 19 -0.01 19.25 1.53
C ARG A 19 0.91 18.49 2.48
N VAL A 20 1.02 18.92 3.74
CA VAL A 20 1.77 18.19 4.78
C VAL A 20 1.22 16.77 4.94
N LYS A 21 -0.10 16.62 5.06
CA LYS A 21 -0.75 15.30 5.16
C LYS A 21 -0.46 14.42 3.93
N ALA A 22 -0.45 14.99 2.73
CA ALA A 22 -0.17 14.26 1.50
C ALA A 22 1.29 13.76 1.45
N VAL A 23 2.25 14.60 1.82
CA VAL A 23 3.67 14.21 1.91
C VAL A 23 3.87 13.10 2.94
N LEU A 24 3.25 13.23 4.12
CA LEU A 24 3.34 12.20 5.15
C LEU A 24 2.70 10.87 4.73
N ARG A 25 1.57 10.88 4.00
CA ARG A 25 0.97 9.66 3.45
C ARG A 25 1.86 8.98 2.42
N ARG A 26 2.61 9.75 1.63
CA ARG A 26 3.59 9.23 0.67
C ARG A 26 4.82 8.62 1.35
N GLN A 27 5.19 9.12 2.54
CA GLN A 27 6.29 8.58 3.34
C GLN A 27 5.88 7.46 4.29
N ALA A 28 4.60 7.33 4.62
CA ALA A 28 4.11 6.22 5.40
C ALA A 28 4.43 4.92 4.65
N PRO A 29 5.19 3.99 5.25
CA PRO A 29 5.31 2.65 4.71
C PRO A 29 3.90 2.15 4.47
N VAL A 30 3.64 1.59 3.28
CA VAL A 30 2.43 0.83 3.00
C VAL A 30 2.21 -0.05 4.22
N VAL A 31 1.17 0.24 5.01
CA VAL A 31 0.98 -0.43 6.30
C VAL A 31 1.02 -1.93 6.01
N PRO A 32 1.90 -2.71 6.65
CA PRO A 32 1.98 -4.14 6.42
C PRO A 32 0.59 -4.74 6.69
N GLY A 33 -0.09 -5.20 5.65
CA GLY A 33 -1.48 -5.67 5.74
C GLY A 33 -2.55 -4.80 5.07
N ALA A 34 -2.34 -3.52 4.75
CA ALA A 34 -3.40 -2.75 4.08
C ALA A 34 -3.71 -3.37 2.69
N PRO A 35 -4.99 -3.67 2.37
CA PRO A 35 -5.38 -4.14 1.05
C PRO A 35 -4.86 -3.17 -0.01
N GLY A 36 -4.26 -3.70 -1.07
CA GLY A 36 -3.91 -2.88 -2.22
C GLY A 36 -5.17 -2.21 -2.78
N SER A 37 -5.06 -0.95 -3.16
CA SER A 37 -6.06 -0.33 -4.03
C SER A 37 -5.82 -0.90 -5.42
N GLU A 38 -6.79 -1.69 -5.90
CA GLU A 38 -6.86 -2.42 -7.19
C GLU A 38 -6.78 -3.94 -6.98
N ASP A 39 -7.69 -4.67 -7.66
CA ASP A 39 -7.86 -6.13 -7.65
C ASP A 39 -6.64 -6.84 -8.27
N GLU A 40 -5.47 -6.59 -7.70
CA GLU A 40 -4.20 -7.09 -8.19
C GLU A 40 -3.99 -8.51 -7.65
N THR A 41 -3.84 -9.45 -8.59
CA THR A 41 -3.51 -10.85 -8.30
C THR A 41 -2.08 -11.12 -8.77
N VAL A 42 -1.22 -11.50 -7.84
CA VAL A 42 0.18 -11.84 -8.10
C VAL A 42 0.30 -13.35 -8.23
N THR A 43 0.94 -13.84 -9.30
CA THR A 43 1.15 -15.28 -9.51
C THR A 43 2.63 -15.64 -9.44
N PHE A 44 2.95 -16.74 -8.78
CA PHE A 44 4.32 -17.24 -8.65
C PHE A 44 4.32 -18.76 -8.43
N GLY A 45 5.03 -19.50 -9.30
CA GLY A 45 4.96 -20.96 -9.30
C GLY A 45 3.51 -21.44 -9.47
N ASP A 46 3.06 -22.32 -8.57
CA ASP A 46 1.69 -22.84 -8.56
C ASP A 46 0.70 -21.95 -7.77
N TYR A 47 1.17 -20.79 -7.28
CA TYR A 47 0.40 -19.96 -6.35
C TYR A 47 -0.16 -18.70 -7.01
N ALA A 48 -1.37 -18.31 -6.57
CA ALA A 48 -2.01 -17.05 -6.91
C ALA A 48 -2.41 -16.31 -5.62
N LEU A 49 -1.84 -15.13 -5.40
CA LEU A 49 -2.09 -14.26 -4.26
C LEU A 49 -2.99 -13.10 -4.67
N SER A 50 -4.17 -12.98 -4.05
CA SER A 50 -5.03 -11.81 -4.18
C SER A 50 -4.65 -10.75 -3.16
N LEU A 51 -4.20 -9.58 -3.62
CA LEU A 51 -3.83 -8.45 -2.75
C LEU A 51 -5.05 -7.74 -2.15
N ALA A 52 -6.23 -7.93 -2.75
CA ALA A 52 -7.50 -7.39 -2.27
C ALA A 52 -8.09 -8.23 -1.13
N THR A 53 -8.12 -9.56 -1.30
CA THR A 53 -8.76 -10.48 -0.33
C THR A 53 -7.78 -11.11 0.67
N ARG A 54 -6.46 -11.01 0.42
CA ARG A 54 -5.40 -11.70 1.17
C ARG A 54 -5.54 -13.23 1.12
N GLU A 55 -6.10 -13.72 0.03
CA GLU A 55 -6.19 -15.15 -0.26
C GLU A 55 -4.97 -15.61 -1.06
N LEU A 56 -4.34 -16.69 -0.63
CA LEU A 56 -3.36 -17.44 -1.39
C LEU A 56 -4.00 -18.72 -1.92
N LYS A 57 -4.02 -18.90 -3.23
CA LYS A 57 -4.58 -20.08 -3.89
C LYS A 57 -3.48 -20.94 -4.47
N ARG A 58 -3.67 -22.26 -4.42
CA ARG A 58 -2.87 -23.26 -5.14
C ARG A 58 -3.80 -24.26 -5.79
N GLY A 59 -4.02 -24.13 -7.09
CA GLY A 59 -5.11 -24.85 -7.76
C GLY A 59 -6.46 -24.49 -7.15
N ASP A 60 -7.20 -25.48 -6.63
CA ASP A 60 -8.51 -25.30 -5.99
C ASP A 60 -8.43 -25.04 -4.48
N GLU A 61 -7.25 -25.19 -3.86
CA GLU A 61 -7.07 -24.92 -2.43
C GLU A 61 -6.92 -23.43 -2.17
N VAL A 62 -7.66 -22.91 -1.18
CA VAL A 62 -7.64 -21.50 -0.77
C VAL A 62 -7.17 -21.39 0.68
N HIS A 63 -6.13 -20.59 0.90
CA HIS A 63 -5.61 -20.26 2.22
C HIS A 63 -5.77 -18.77 2.51
N MET A 64 -6.47 -18.45 3.60
CA MET A 64 -6.54 -17.08 4.11
C MET A 64 -5.27 -16.74 4.88
N LEU A 65 -4.58 -15.68 4.47
CA LEU A 65 -3.35 -15.26 5.11
C LEU A 65 -3.64 -14.42 6.36
N THR A 66 -2.86 -14.67 7.40
CA THR A 66 -2.76 -13.73 8.51
C THR A 66 -2.11 -12.42 8.05
N THR A 67 -2.28 -11.35 8.83
CA THR A 67 -1.64 -10.06 8.55
C THR A 67 -0.12 -10.18 8.39
N GLY A 68 0.52 -11.03 9.20
CA GLY A 68 1.97 -11.24 9.17
C GLY A 68 2.44 -11.96 7.90
N GLU A 69 1.78 -13.06 7.53
CA GLU A 69 2.11 -13.80 6.31
C GLU A 69 1.91 -12.95 5.06
N PHE A 70 0.80 -12.22 4.99
CA PHE A 70 0.53 -11.30 3.89
C PHE A 70 1.57 -10.18 3.81
N ALA A 71 1.98 -9.62 4.96
CA ALA A 71 3.02 -8.60 5.01
C ALA A 71 4.37 -9.10 4.47
N VAL A 72 4.75 -10.34 4.80
CA VAL A 72 5.98 -10.95 4.28
C VAL A 72 5.88 -11.15 2.77
N LEU A 73 4.77 -11.72 2.28
CA LEU A 73 4.59 -11.97 0.84
C LEU A 73 4.52 -10.67 0.02
N LYS A 74 3.93 -9.60 0.56
CA LYS A 74 3.86 -8.29 -0.11
C LYS A 74 5.20 -7.56 -0.17
N ALA A 75 6.16 -7.91 0.68
CA ALA A 75 7.48 -7.26 0.75
C ALA A 75 8.53 -7.91 -0.17
N LEU A 76 8.25 -9.10 -0.70
CA LEU A 76 9.08 -9.81 -1.67
C LEU A 76 8.72 -9.39 -3.10
#